data_AF-A0A1E4F8G7-F1
#
_entry.id   AF-A0A1E4F8G7-F1
#
_cell.length_a   1.000
_cell.length_b   1.000
_cell.length_c   1.000
_cell.angle_alpha   90.00
_cell.angle_beta   90.00
_cell.angle_gamma   90.00
#
_symmetry.space_group_name_H-M   'P 1'
#
loop_
_entity.id
_entity.type
_entity.pdbx_description
1 polymer ?
#
loop_
_entity_poly.entity_id
_entity_poly.type
_entity_poly.pdbx_seq_one_letter_code
_entity_poly.pdbx_strand_id
1 'polypeptide(L)'
;MNKSLIILLLASCPLWAAPYRKPSPQQARGVSLGQGLNGADLERIKVGNQAGILKVMGKDGRTVAFLKGEGSWNGGGIDGREWAPVKPEERDAILRALGVKDPIDLSYQLVLKYEKLSRVPAVALVGVLQEPHSHEFLRKCLQPAEDQVARRQAVLALAISPKIEPADVTAILNLLKRDHNAWNTFGAVQFFELHQAELAKDSTLKARVQATDSPHAPQIVSLLQPP
;
A
#
# COMPACT_ATOMS: atom_id res chain seq x y z
N MET A 1 -51.40 28.48 -26.16
CA MET A 1 -50.40 28.97 -25.18
C MET A 1 -50.50 28.10 -23.93
N ASN A 2 -49.53 27.22 -23.70
CA ASN A 2 -49.29 26.64 -22.38
C ASN A 2 -47.79 26.41 -22.23
N LYS A 3 -47.15 27.33 -21.50
CA LYS A 3 -45.79 27.24 -21.00
C LYS A 3 -45.87 26.51 -19.66
N SER A 4 -45.24 25.35 -19.52
CA SER A 4 -44.84 24.76 -18.24
C SER A 4 -43.91 23.59 -18.54
N LEU A 5 -42.60 23.83 -18.46
CA LEU A 5 -41.75 23.57 -17.29
C LEU A 5 -41.04 22.22 -17.49
N ILE A 6 -40.02 22.22 -18.36
CA ILE A 6 -39.06 21.11 -18.45
C ILE A 6 -38.18 21.22 -17.21
N ILE A 7 -38.41 20.34 -16.24
CA ILE A 7 -37.52 20.12 -15.11
C ILE A 7 -36.25 19.47 -15.67
N LEU A 8 -35.18 20.25 -15.77
CA LEU A 8 -33.84 19.74 -16.06
C LEU A 8 -33.35 19.04 -14.79
N LEU A 9 -33.60 17.73 -14.67
CA LEU A 9 -32.86 16.86 -13.75
C LEU A 9 -31.42 16.79 -14.26
N LEU A 10 -30.57 17.71 -13.80
CA LEU A 10 -29.12 17.52 -13.80
C LEU A 10 -28.84 16.38 -12.84
N ALA A 11 -28.90 15.14 -13.36
CA ALA A 11 -28.24 14.01 -12.74
C ALA A 11 -26.78 14.43 -12.55
N SER A 12 -26.38 14.64 -11.30
CA SER A 12 -25.01 14.75 -10.88
C SER A 12 -24.34 13.40 -11.13
N CYS A 13 -23.95 13.14 -12.38
CA CYS A 13 -22.95 12.13 -12.68
C CYS A 13 -21.76 12.45 -11.77
N PRO A 14 -21.33 11.53 -10.90
CA PRO A 14 -20.10 11.75 -10.16
C PRO A 14 -19.04 12.03 -11.22
N LEU A 15 -18.35 13.17 -11.10
CA LEU A 15 -17.18 13.50 -11.91
C LEU A 15 -16.25 12.30 -11.80
N TRP A 16 -16.26 11.43 -12.81
CA TRP A 16 -15.34 10.31 -12.89
C TRP A 16 -13.96 10.92 -12.96
N ALA A 17 -13.22 10.90 -11.85
CA ALA A 17 -11.82 11.23 -11.84
C ALA A 17 -11.17 10.38 -12.94
N ALA A 18 -10.39 11.03 -13.82
CA ALA A 18 -9.75 10.33 -14.92
C ALA A 18 -8.94 9.15 -14.36
N PRO A 19 -8.99 7.97 -15.03
CA PRO A 19 -8.23 6.82 -14.58
C PRO A 19 -6.75 7.19 -14.49
N TYR A 20 -6.09 6.70 -13.44
CA TYR A 20 -4.69 7.01 -13.20
C TYR A 20 -3.82 6.72 -14.41
N ARG A 21 -2.97 7.69 -14.74
CA ARG A 21 -1.90 7.54 -15.71
C ARG A 21 -0.58 7.77 -14.99
N LYS A 22 0.28 6.77 -15.05
CA LYS A 22 1.64 6.88 -14.52
C LYS A 22 2.34 8.09 -15.14
N PRO A 23 2.97 8.97 -14.33
CA PRO A 23 3.67 10.13 -14.86
C PRO A 23 4.82 9.70 -15.78
N SER A 24 5.07 10.47 -16.83
CA SER A 24 6.26 10.27 -17.66
C SER A 24 7.53 10.51 -16.84
N PRO A 25 8.70 9.97 -17.25
CA PRO A 25 9.96 10.23 -16.56
C PRO A 25 10.26 11.73 -16.39
N GLN A 26 9.92 12.55 -17.39
CA GLN A 26 10.12 14.00 -17.32
C GLN A 26 9.18 14.66 -16.31
N GLN A 27 7.91 14.26 -16.27
CA GLN A 27 6.95 14.76 -15.28
C GLN A 27 7.38 14.38 -13.86
N ALA A 28 7.79 13.12 -13.67
CA ALA A 28 8.23 12.61 -12.39
C ALA A 28 9.48 13.35 -11.87
N ARG A 29 10.44 13.70 -12.73
CA ARG A 29 11.62 14.51 -12.38
C ARG A 29 11.26 15.90 -11.86
N GLY A 30 10.17 16.49 -12.34
CA GLY A 30 9.70 17.80 -11.91
C GLY A 30 9.06 17.81 -10.51
N VAL A 31 8.76 16.65 -9.94
CA VAL A 31 8.13 16.54 -8.62
C VAL A 31 9.21 16.35 -7.57
N SER A 32 9.67 17.44 -6.95
CA SER A 32 10.62 17.36 -5.82
C SER A 32 10.01 16.60 -4.64
N LEU A 33 10.78 15.72 -4.01
CA LEU A 33 10.44 15.03 -2.77
C LEU A 33 11.31 15.51 -1.59
N GLY A 34 12.04 16.62 -1.78
CA GLY A 34 13.00 17.11 -0.79
C GLY A 34 14.32 16.34 -0.84
N GLN A 35 15.34 16.85 -0.13
CA GLN A 35 16.60 16.11 0.13
C GLN A 35 17.37 15.63 -1.12
N GLY A 36 17.13 16.27 -2.27
CA GLY A 36 17.71 15.88 -3.56
C GLY A 36 16.98 14.72 -4.26
N LEU A 37 15.86 14.25 -3.73
CA LEU A 37 14.97 13.26 -4.32
C LEU A 37 13.88 13.91 -5.16
N ASN A 38 13.43 13.22 -6.21
CA ASN A 38 12.27 13.58 -7.00
C ASN A 38 11.42 12.35 -7.36
N GLY A 39 10.27 12.56 -7.98
CA GLY A 39 9.35 11.47 -8.34
C GLY A 39 9.96 10.41 -9.26
N ALA A 40 10.99 10.73 -10.05
CA ALA A 40 11.67 9.75 -10.89
C ALA A 40 12.56 8.80 -10.09
N ASP A 41 13.01 9.18 -8.88
CA ASP A 41 13.76 8.28 -8.00
C ASP A 41 12.91 7.10 -7.53
N LEU A 42 11.58 7.23 -7.50
CA LEU A 42 10.68 6.12 -7.16
C LEU A 42 10.75 4.97 -8.16
N GLU A 43 11.16 5.22 -9.41
CA GLU A 43 11.30 4.19 -10.45
C GLU A 43 12.48 3.23 -10.19
N ARG A 44 13.38 3.63 -9.29
CA ARG A 44 14.48 2.79 -8.79
C ARG A 44 13.98 1.70 -7.85
N ILE A 45 12.80 1.85 -7.27
CA ILE A 45 12.21 0.91 -6.31
C ILE A 45 11.48 -0.19 -7.09
N LYS A 46 11.86 -1.45 -6.86
CA LYS A 46 11.18 -2.64 -7.38
C LYS A 46 10.35 -3.26 -6.28
N VAL A 47 9.03 -3.28 -6.51
CA VAL A 47 8.03 -3.73 -5.55
C VAL A 47 7.49 -5.09 -5.98
N GLY A 48 7.54 -6.06 -5.08
CA GLY A 48 6.94 -7.38 -5.22
C GLY A 48 5.44 -7.35 -4.95
N ASN A 49 4.76 -8.43 -5.31
CA ASN A 49 3.34 -8.61 -5.07
C ASN A 49 3.04 -9.05 -3.63
N GLN A 50 4.00 -9.53 -2.86
CA GLN A 50 3.81 -10.02 -1.49
C GLN A 50 4.78 -9.38 -0.51
N ALA A 51 6.07 -9.29 -0.88
CA ALA A 51 7.13 -8.87 0.03
C ALA A 51 7.40 -7.35 0.06
N GLY A 52 6.58 -6.54 -0.62
CA GLY A 52 6.78 -5.09 -0.67
C GLY A 52 8.05 -4.70 -1.44
N ILE A 53 8.91 -3.84 -0.88
CA ILE A 53 10.13 -3.40 -1.57
C ILE A 53 11.14 -4.56 -1.62
N LEU A 54 11.38 -5.10 -2.82
CA LEU A 54 12.35 -6.18 -3.04
C LEU A 54 13.76 -5.66 -3.30
N LYS A 55 13.85 -4.52 -3.99
CA LYS A 55 15.13 -4.01 -4.51
C LYS A 55 15.06 -2.51 -4.76
N VAL A 56 16.19 -1.83 -4.52
CA VAL A 56 16.39 -0.44 -4.92
C VAL A 56 17.60 -0.37 -5.84
N MET A 57 17.42 0.20 -7.02
CA MET A 57 18.50 0.45 -7.98
C MET A 57 19.35 1.66 -7.55
N GLY A 58 20.63 1.62 -7.89
CA GLY A 58 21.51 2.78 -7.86
C GLY A 58 21.03 3.89 -8.80
N LYS A 59 21.60 5.09 -8.66
CA LYS A 59 21.28 6.25 -9.52
C LYS A 59 21.66 6.03 -10.98
N ASP A 60 22.59 5.11 -11.25
CA ASP A 60 22.98 4.66 -12.58
C ASP A 60 21.94 3.75 -13.27
N GLY A 61 20.92 3.30 -12.52
CA GLY A 61 19.90 2.35 -12.98
C GLY A 61 20.42 0.93 -13.24
N ARG A 62 21.67 0.63 -12.89
CA ARG A 62 22.35 -0.65 -13.20
C ARG A 62 22.77 -1.39 -11.95
N THR A 63 23.33 -0.67 -10.97
CA THR A 63 23.77 -1.27 -9.70
C THR A 63 22.60 -1.53 -8.78
N VAL A 64 22.72 -2.57 -7.95
CA VAL A 64 21.75 -2.88 -6.90
C VAL A 64 22.24 -2.22 -5.62
N ALA A 65 21.51 -1.22 -5.13
CA ALA A 65 21.85 -0.48 -3.92
C ALA A 65 21.21 -1.10 -2.67
N PHE A 66 20.15 -1.88 -2.84
CA PHE A 66 19.51 -2.68 -1.80
C PHE A 66 18.86 -3.90 -2.45
N LEU A 67 19.01 -5.06 -1.81
CA LEU A 67 18.30 -6.29 -2.14
C LEU A 67 17.72 -6.88 -0.85
N LYS A 68 16.41 -7.11 -0.82
CA LYS A 68 15.72 -7.66 0.34
C LYS A 68 16.19 -9.09 0.62
N GLY A 69 16.46 -9.44 1.87
CA GLY A 69 17.01 -10.75 2.21
C GLY A 69 18.39 -11.03 1.63
N GLU A 70 19.18 -10.01 1.24
CA GLU A 70 20.57 -10.22 0.80
C GLU A 70 21.37 -11.04 1.83
N GLY A 71 22.14 -12.01 1.34
CA GLY A 71 22.89 -12.95 2.20
C GLY A 71 22.05 -14.13 2.74
N SER A 72 20.76 -14.23 2.39
CA SER A 72 19.98 -15.43 2.65
C SER A 72 20.44 -16.61 1.77
N TRP A 73 20.17 -17.83 2.23
CA TRP A 73 20.55 -19.07 1.53
C TRP A 73 19.99 -19.17 0.10
N ASN A 74 18.93 -18.43 -0.22
CA ASN A 74 18.25 -18.41 -1.52
C ASN A 74 18.57 -17.16 -2.38
N GLY A 75 19.54 -16.33 -1.98
CA GLY A 75 20.09 -15.27 -2.84
C GLY A 75 19.36 -13.92 -2.84
N GLY A 76 18.37 -13.72 -1.97
CA GLY A 76 17.64 -12.45 -1.81
C GLY A 76 16.71 -12.06 -2.97
N GLY A 77 15.94 -10.99 -2.80
CA GLY A 77 15.03 -10.44 -3.81
C GLY A 77 13.78 -11.28 -4.07
N ILE A 78 13.47 -12.22 -3.18
CA ILE A 78 12.37 -13.17 -3.36
C ILE A 78 11.05 -12.54 -2.92
N ASP A 79 10.07 -12.65 -3.81
CA ASP A 79 8.71 -12.22 -3.54
C ASP A 79 7.92 -13.34 -2.86
N GLY A 80 7.84 -13.26 -1.54
CA GLY A 80 7.13 -14.25 -0.72
C GLY A 80 6.65 -13.67 0.59
N ARG A 81 5.52 -14.17 1.09
CA ARG A 81 4.95 -13.75 2.39
C ARG A 81 5.94 -13.87 3.55
N GLU A 82 6.74 -14.94 3.56
CA GLU A 82 7.76 -15.18 4.58
C GLU A 82 8.83 -14.07 4.65
N TRP A 83 9.09 -13.43 3.51
CA TRP A 83 10.06 -12.34 3.42
C TRP A 83 9.40 -10.98 3.68
N ALA A 84 8.07 -10.87 3.63
CA ALA A 84 7.39 -9.59 3.65
C ALA A 84 7.69 -8.68 4.85
N PRO A 85 7.80 -9.18 6.11
CA PRO A 85 8.22 -8.33 7.22
C PRO A 85 9.48 -7.55 6.91
N VAL A 86 9.46 -6.24 7.18
CA VAL A 86 10.61 -5.36 6.95
C VAL A 86 11.37 -5.23 8.26
N LYS A 87 12.60 -5.74 8.28
CA LYS A 87 13.47 -5.63 9.45
C LYS A 87 14.00 -4.20 9.60
N PRO A 88 14.33 -3.72 10.82
CA PRO A 88 14.92 -2.40 11.02
C PRO A 88 16.15 -2.14 10.14
N GLU A 89 17.02 -3.15 9.97
CA GLU A 89 18.23 -3.05 9.17
C GLU A 89 17.93 -2.92 7.67
N GLU A 90 16.87 -3.59 7.21
CA GLU A 90 16.37 -3.46 5.83
C GLU A 90 15.76 -2.09 5.59
N ARG A 91 14.97 -1.57 6.54
CA ARG A 91 14.44 -0.20 6.49
C ARG A 91 15.61 0.79 6.35
N ASP A 92 16.61 0.70 7.22
CA ASP A 92 17.76 1.59 7.18
C ASP A 92 18.55 1.46 5.87
N ALA A 93 18.69 0.24 5.33
CA ALA A 93 19.35 0.00 4.05
C ALA A 93 18.57 0.61 2.87
N ILE A 94 17.24 0.52 2.86
CA ILE A 94 16.37 1.18 1.87
C ILE A 94 16.57 2.70 1.93
N LEU A 95 16.53 3.29 3.14
CA LEU A 95 16.72 4.72 3.34
C LEU A 95 18.10 5.19 2.88
N ARG A 96 19.16 4.45 3.22
CA ARG A 96 20.53 4.71 2.72
C ARG A 96 20.63 4.59 1.21
N ALA A 97 20.05 3.57 0.60
CA ALA A 97 20.06 3.36 -0.86
C ALA A 97 19.36 4.51 -1.62
N LEU A 98 18.32 5.09 -1.02
CA LEU A 98 17.63 6.26 -1.54
C LEU A 98 18.34 7.58 -1.18
N GLY A 99 19.20 7.60 -0.16
CA GLY A 99 19.87 8.80 0.33
C GLY A 99 18.97 9.67 1.20
N VAL A 100 18.00 9.07 1.88
CA VAL A 100 17.05 9.75 2.77
C VAL A 100 17.74 10.11 4.08
N LYS A 101 17.60 11.37 4.49
CA LYS A 101 18.13 11.90 5.77
C LYS A 101 17.03 12.18 6.78
N ASP A 102 15.86 12.60 6.29
CA ASP A 102 14.67 12.88 7.09
C ASP A 102 13.49 12.02 6.56
N PRO A 103 13.23 10.86 7.20
CA PRO A 103 12.12 9.98 6.84
C PRO A 103 10.74 10.62 7.00
N ILE A 104 10.57 11.53 7.96
CA ILE A 104 9.30 12.18 8.26
C ILE A 104 8.93 13.15 7.15
N ASP A 105 9.85 14.04 6.75
CA ASP A 105 9.65 14.93 5.61
C ASP A 105 9.36 14.13 4.35
N LEU A 106 10.15 13.10 4.05
CA LEU A 106 9.90 12.26 2.88
C LEU A 106 8.49 11.65 2.90
N SER A 107 8.07 11.08 4.03
CA SER A 107 6.73 10.51 4.16
C SER A 107 5.64 11.54 3.89
N TYR A 108 5.79 12.76 4.43
CA TYR A 108 4.88 13.86 4.18
C TYR A 108 4.84 14.26 2.69
N GLN A 109 6.00 14.38 2.03
CA GLN A 109 6.08 14.72 0.61
C GLN A 109 5.44 13.64 -0.29
N LEU A 110 5.63 12.35 0.03
CA LEU A 110 5.02 11.24 -0.70
C LEU A 110 3.49 11.32 -0.65
N VAL A 111 2.91 11.56 0.53
CA VAL A 111 1.47 11.69 0.72
C VAL A 111 0.94 12.94 0.01
N LEU A 112 1.57 14.09 0.21
CA LEU A 112 1.15 15.37 -0.36
C LEU A 112 1.16 15.36 -1.89
N LYS A 113 2.15 14.72 -2.51
CA LYS A 113 2.38 14.76 -3.95
C LYS A 113 1.93 13.50 -4.67
N TYR A 114 1.29 12.58 -3.96
CA TYR A 114 0.93 11.24 -4.41
C TYR A 114 0.32 11.18 -5.82
N GLU A 115 -0.60 12.09 -6.14
CA GLU A 115 -1.28 12.13 -7.44
C GLU A 115 -0.35 12.34 -8.64
N LYS A 116 0.85 12.90 -8.40
CA LYS A 116 1.87 13.19 -9.42
C LYS A 116 3.01 12.18 -9.42
N LEU A 117 2.91 11.12 -8.62
CA LEU A 117 3.96 10.12 -8.41
C LEU A 117 3.61 8.77 -9.04
N SER A 118 4.63 7.92 -9.11
CA SER A 118 4.47 6.50 -9.36
C SER A 118 3.83 5.85 -8.12
N ARG A 119 2.56 5.45 -8.23
CA ARG A 119 1.74 5.13 -7.06
C ARG A 119 2.25 3.95 -6.25
N VAL A 120 2.48 2.81 -6.89
CA VAL A 120 2.91 1.57 -6.23
C VAL A 120 4.18 1.75 -5.39
N PRO A 121 5.31 2.27 -5.93
CA PRO A 121 6.51 2.49 -5.12
C PRO A 121 6.31 3.58 -4.06
N ALA A 122 5.49 4.60 -4.29
CA ALA A 122 5.17 5.59 -3.26
C ALA A 122 4.44 4.95 -2.07
N VAL A 123 3.39 4.17 -2.33
CA VAL A 123 2.63 3.45 -1.28
C VAL A 123 3.53 2.46 -0.54
N ALA A 124 4.35 1.70 -1.26
CA ALA A 124 5.30 0.76 -0.66
C ALA A 124 6.29 1.47 0.26
N LEU A 125 6.81 2.63 -0.16
CA LEU A 125 7.76 3.41 0.63
C LEU A 125 7.11 4.05 1.86
N VAL A 126 5.87 4.56 1.76
CA VAL A 126 5.10 4.98 2.94
C VAL A 126 4.94 3.81 3.93
N GLY A 127 4.67 2.61 3.43
CA GLY A 127 4.63 1.38 4.25
C GLY A 127 5.97 0.96 4.89
N VAL A 128 7.11 1.43 4.38
CA VAL A 128 8.42 1.21 5.04
C VAL A 128 8.72 2.31 6.06
N LEU A 129 8.28 3.54 5.77
CA LEU A 129 8.51 4.71 6.62
C LEU A 129 7.67 4.64 7.90
N GLN A 130 6.38 4.29 7.80
CA GLN A 130 5.46 4.13 8.95
C GLN A 130 5.43 5.36 9.88
N GLU A 131 5.54 6.55 9.29
CA GLU A 131 5.48 7.83 10.00
C GLU A 131 4.01 8.21 10.33
N PRO A 132 3.73 9.20 11.20
CA PRO A 132 2.40 9.43 11.78
C PRO A 132 1.21 9.53 10.81
N HIS A 133 1.42 10.01 9.57
CA HIS A 133 0.36 10.14 8.55
C HIS A 133 0.17 8.89 7.66
N SER A 134 1.03 7.87 7.83
CA SER A 134 1.08 6.71 6.95
C SER A 134 -0.23 5.92 7.00
N HIS A 135 -0.74 5.63 8.20
CA HIS A 135 -1.96 4.82 8.36
C HIS A 135 -3.18 5.47 7.72
N GLU A 136 -3.40 6.78 7.94
CA GLU A 136 -4.49 7.51 7.32
C GLU A 136 -4.40 7.47 5.78
N PHE A 137 -3.21 7.72 5.24
CA PHE A 137 -2.97 7.66 3.81
C PHE A 137 -3.19 6.24 3.25
N LEU A 138 -2.66 5.21 3.89
CA LEU A 138 -2.81 3.83 3.44
C LEU A 138 -4.28 3.42 3.43
N ARG A 139 -5.07 3.80 4.44
CA ARG A 139 -6.53 3.59 4.45
C ARG A 139 -7.25 4.34 3.34
N LYS A 140 -6.80 5.55 2.97
CA LYS A 140 -7.32 6.29 1.81
C LYS A 140 -7.05 5.53 0.50
N CYS A 141 -5.88 4.89 0.37
CA CYS A 141 -5.58 4.02 -0.77
C CYS A 141 -6.43 2.74 -0.82
N LEU A 142 -7.13 2.37 0.26
CA LEU A 142 -8.07 1.24 0.25
C LEU A 142 -9.43 1.56 -0.41
N GLN A 143 -9.67 2.81 -0.80
CA GLN A 143 -10.96 3.25 -1.35
C GLN A 143 -11.18 2.82 -2.82
N PRO A 144 -12.43 2.76 -3.32
CA PRO A 144 -12.74 2.29 -4.68
C PRO A 144 -12.13 3.17 -5.78
N ALA A 145 -11.93 4.45 -5.48
CA ALA A 145 -11.33 5.42 -6.40
C ALA A 145 -9.83 5.18 -6.64
N GLU A 146 -9.16 4.41 -5.78
CA GLU A 146 -7.76 4.04 -5.95
C GLU A 146 -7.61 2.91 -6.99
N ASP A 147 -6.50 2.90 -7.74
CA ASP A 147 -6.22 1.80 -8.66
C ASP A 147 -5.96 0.49 -7.90
N GLN A 148 -6.33 -0.63 -8.50
CA GLN A 148 -6.28 -1.94 -7.84
C GLN A 148 -4.87 -2.34 -7.37
N VAL A 149 -3.82 -1.90 -8.09
CA VAL A 149 -2.44 -2.29 -7.78
C VAL A 149 -1.93 -1.52 -6.58
N ALA A 150 -2.14 -0.19 -6.55
CA ALA A 150 -1.81 0.65 -5.40
C ALA A 150 -2.64 0.29 -4.17
N ARG A 151 -3.93 -0.02 -4.35
CA ARG A 151 -4.81 -0.50 -3.29
C ARG A 151 -4.26 -1.77 -2.64
N ARG A 152 -3.92 -2.77 -3.44
CA ARG A 152 -3.30 -4.01 -2.96
C ARG A 152 -1.98 -3.72 -2.25
N GLN A 153 -1.16 -2.82 -2.80
CA GLN A 153 0.09 -2.43 -2.15
C GLN A 153 -0.15 -1.77 -0.80
N ALA A 154 -1.23 -1.01 -0.63
CA ALA A 154 -1.60 -0.40 0.64
C ALA A 154 -2.01 -1.45 1.68
N VAL A 155 -2.68 -2.53 1.27
CA VAL A 155 -2.94 -3.68 2.15
C VAL A 155 -1.64 -4.31 2.64
N LEU A 156 -0.67 -4.53 1.75
CA LEU A 156 0.63 -5.09 2.12
C LEU A 156 1.42 -4.14 3.03
N ALA A 157 1.35 -2.84 2.77
CA ALA A 157 1.98 -1.81 3.61
C ALA A 157 1.41 -1.81 5.03
N LEU A 158 0.09 -1.97 5.19
CA LEU A 158 -0.55 -2.14 6.49
C LEU A 158 -0.21 -3.49 7.14
N ALA A 159 -0.06 -4.56 6.35
CA ALA A 159 0.30 -5.88 6.86
C ALA A 159 1.68 -5.87 7.53
N ILE A 160 2.63 -5.12 6.99
CA ILE A 160 3.99 -5.01 7.55
C ILE A 160 4.14 -3.90 8.59
N SER A 161 3.09 -3.11 8.87
CA SER A 161 3.13 -2.08 9.91
C SER A 161 3.46 -2.71 11.26
N PRO A 162 4.40 -2.18 12.05
CA PRO A 162 4.73 -2.74 13.37
C PRO A 162 3.58 -2.69 14.40
N LYS A 163 2.60 -1.83 14.14
CA LYS A 163 1.39 -1.63 14.95
C LYS A 163 0.22 -1.43 14.01
N ILE A 164 -0.97 -1.84 14.42
CA ILE A 164 -2.21 -1.59 13.70
C ILE A 164 -3.16 -0.76 14.53
N GLU A 165 -4.00 0.03 13.87
CA GLU A 165 -5.07 0.79 14.49
C GLU A 165 -6.41 0.09 14.25
N PRO A 166 -7.41 0.23 15.15
CA PRO A 166 -8.76 -0.29 14.91
C PRO A 166 -9.39 0.20 13.58
N ALA A 167 -9.00 1.39 13.14
CA ALA A 167 -9.40 1.95 11.86
C ALA A 167 -8.81 1.18 10.66
N ASP A 168 -7.62 0.58 10.78
CA ASP A 168 -7.02 -0.24 9.72
C ASP A 168 -7.81 -1.53 9.54
N VAL A 169 -8.13 -2.21 10.65
CA VAL A 169 -8.95 -3.43 10.63
C VAL A 169 -10.31 -3.13 9.98
N THR A 170 -10.92 -2.00 10.33
CA THR A 170 -12.19 -1.57 9.72
C THR A 170 -12.05 -1.31 8.22
N ALA A 171 -10.96 -0.66 7.79
CA ALA A 171 -10.71 -0.40 6.38
C ALA A 171 -10.46 -1.69 5.57
N ILE A 172 -9.74 -2.65 6.14
CA ILE A 172 -9.52 -3.98 5.54
C ILE A 172 -10.84 -4.75 5.44
N LEU A 173 -11.68 -4.76 6.47
CA LEU A 173 -13.00 -5.41 6.41
C LEU A 173 -13.91 -4.77 5.35
N ASN A 174 -13.87 -3.44 5.22
CA ASN A 174 -14.62 -2.74 4.17
C ASN A 174 -14.10 -3.07 2.76
N LEU A 175 -12.78 -3.28 2.61
CA LEU A 175 -12.20 -3.81 1.37
C LEU A 175 -12.75 -5.21 1.07
N LEU A 176 -12.70 -6.12 2.05
CA LEU A 176 -13.15 -7.51 1.90
C LEU A 176 -14.64 -7.62 1.54
N LYS A 177 -15.49 -6.77 2.13
CA LYS A 177 -16.93 -6.69 1.83
C LYS A 177 -17.24 -6.23 0.42
N ARG A 178 -16.36 -5.42 -0.17
CA ARG A 178 -16.62 -4.71 -1.43
C ARG A 178 -15.95 -5.38 -2.63
N ASP A 179 -14.76 -5.94 -2.43
CA ASP A 179 -13.92 -6.45 -3.51
C ASP A 179 -13.85 -7.98 -3.44
N HIS A 180 -14.63 -8.65 -4.29
CA HIS A 180 -14.66 -10.12 -4.34
C HIS A 180 -13.56 -10.72 -5.22
N ASN A 181 -12.68 -9.90 -5.79
CA ASN A 181 -11.55 -10.39 -6.57
C ASN A 181 -10.49 -10.95 -5.62
N ALA A 182 -10.26 -12.27 -5.70
CA ALA A 182 -9.28 -12.96 -4.87
C ALA A 182 -7.86 -12.40 -5.03
N TRP A 183 -7.48 -11.92 -6.22
CA TRP A 183 -6.18 -11.31 -6.47
C TRP A 183 -6.03 -9.91 -5.83
N ASN A 184 -7.12 -9.16 -5.68
CA ASN A 184 -7.04 -7.84 -5.03
C ASN A 184 -7.05 -7.95 -3.51
N THR A 185 -7.63 -9.03 -2.98
CA THR A 185 -7.85 -9.22 -1.54
C THR A 185 -6.89 -10.19 -0.86
N PHE A 186 -6.01 -10.91 -1.59
CA PHE A 186 -5.09 -11.87 -0.96
C PHE A 186 -4.16 -11.22 0.07
N GLY A 187 -3.80 -9.94 -0.13
CA GLY A 187 -2.94 -9.22 0.82
C GLY A 187 -3.58 -9.12 2.21
N ALA A 188 -4.92 -9.20 2.31
CA ALA A 188 -5.61 -9.20 3.58
C ALA A 188 -5.27 -10.45 4.40
N VAL A 189 -5.08 -11.61 3.76
CA VAL A 189 -4.63 -12.82 4.46
C VAL A 189 -3.33 -12.56 5.20
N GLN A 190 -2.37 -11.93 4.53
CA GLN A 190 -1.08 -11.57 5.13
C GLN A 190 -1.22 -10.56 6.27
N PHE A 191 -2.15 -9.58 6.15
CA PHE A 191 -2.47 -8.66 7.25
C PHE A 191 -2.96 -9.41 8.49
N PHE A 192 -3.93 -10.33 8.33
CA PHE A 192 -4.45 -11.11 9.45
C PHE A 192 -3.43 -12.09 10.02
N GLU A 193 -2.58 -12.66 9.18
CA GLU A 193 -1.50 -13.58 9.58
C GLU A 193 -0.44 -12.87 10.42
N LEU A 194 0.07 -11.71 9.97
CA LEU A 194 1.11 -10.97 10.68
C LEU A 194 0.61 -10.32 11.98
N HIS A 195 -0.68 -9.98 12.05
CA HIS A 195 -1.29 -9.34 13.21
C HIS A 195 -2.13 -10.28 14.07
N GLN A 196 -2.01 -11.59 13.87
CA GLN A 196 -2.85 -12.62 14.50
C GLN A 196 -2.95 -12.43 16.03
N ALA A 197 -1.82 -12.24 16.70
CA ALA A 197 -1.77 -12.14 18.17
C ALA A 197 -2.52 -10.91 18.72
N GLU A 198 -2.54 -9.81 17.97
CA GLU A 198 -3.30 -8.62 18.34
C GLU A 198 -4.79 -8.78 17.98
N LEU A 199 -5.06 -9.29 16.78
CA LEU A 199 -6.41 -9.44 16.24
C LEU A 199 -7.24 -10.50 16.96
N ALA A 200 -6.61 -11.56 17.48
CA ALA A 200 -7.28 -12.59 18.27
C ALA A 200 -7.91 -12.06 19.57
N LYS A 201 -7.54 -10.85 20.01
CA LYS A 201 -8.13 -10.19 21.19
C LYS A 201 -9.54 -9.64 20.92
N ASP A 202 -9.90 -9.38 19.65
CA ASP A 202 -11.25 -8.96 19.26
C ASP A 202 -12.13 -10.19 18.99
N SER A 203 -12.93 -10.59 19.99
CA SER A 203 -13.84 -11.74 19.89
C SER A 203 -14.93 -11.59 18.82
N THR A 204 -15.19 -10.37 18.34
CA THR A 204 -16.20 -10.09 17.31
C THR A 204 -15.64 -10.22 15.89
N LEU A 205 -14.31 -10.19 15.74
CA LEU A 205 -13.64 -10.08 14.45
C LEU A 205 -13.94 -11.25 13.52
N LYS A 206 -14.02 -12.47 14.07
CA LYS A 206 -14.37 -13.68 13.31
C LYS A 206 -15.72 -13.53 12.61
N ALA A 207 -16.76 -13.11 13.34
CA ALA A 207 -18.09 -12.91 12.78
C ALA A 207 -18.10 -11.80 11.72
N ARG A 208 -17.34 -10.71 11.96
CA ARG A 208 -17.20 -9.61 11.01
C ARG A 208 -16.52 -10.03 9.71
N VAL A 209 -15.52 -10.93 9.77
CA VAL A 209 -14.87 -11.51 8.59
C VAL A 209 -15.82 -12.42 7.82
N GLN A 210 -16.55 -13.29 8.52
CA GLN A 210 -17.52 -14.20 7.90
C GLN A 210 -18.61 -13.45 7.13
N ALA A 211 -18.97 -12.24 7.58
CA ALA A 211 -19.94 -11.38 6.92
C ALA A 211 -19.40 -10.58 5.72
N THR A 212 -18.19 -10.87 5.21
CA THR A 212 -17.57 -10.12 4.10
C THR A 212 -17.77 -10.73 2.72
N ASP A 213 -18.31 -11.96 2.62
CA ASP A 213 -18.41 -12.73 1.36
C ASP A 213 -17.09 -12.79 0.56
N SER A 214 -15.95 -12.59 1.24
CA SER A 214 -14.64 -12.63 0.60
C SER A 214 -14.24 -14.09 0.32
N PRO A 215 -13.61 -14.38 -0.82
CA PRO A 215 -13.07 -15.72 -1.10
C PRO A 215 -12.01 -16.16 -0.08
N HIS A 216 -11.39 -15.21 0.64
CA HIS A 216 -10.38 -15.48 1.65
C HIS A 216 -10.95 -15.57 3.07
N ALA A 217 -12.25 -15.35 3.26
CA ALA A 217 -12.87 -15.37 4.58
C ALA A 217 -12.63 -16.69 5.34
N PRO A 218 -12.72 -17.90 4.73
CA PRO A 218 -12.41 -19.15 5.43
C PRO A 218 -10.97 -19.20 5.97
N GLN A 219 -9.99 -18.77 5.17
CA GLN A 219 -8.58 -18.75 5.56
C GLN A 219 -8.30 -17.71 6.66
N ILE A 220 -8.89 -16.52 6.55
CA ILE A 220 -8.75 -15.49 7.59
C ILE A 220 -9.37 -15.97 8.90
N VAL A 221 -10.54 -16.62 8.84
CA VAL A 221 -11.20 -17.18 10.02
C VAL A 221 -10.36 -18.27 10.69
N SER A 222 -9.64 -19.10 9.94
CA SER A 222 -8.74 -20.09 10.54
C SER A 222 -7.54 -19.45 11.24
N LEU A 223 -7.04 -18.32 10.73
CA LEU A 223 -5.97 -17.56 11.39
C LEU A 223 -6.45 -16.95 12.72
N LEU A 224 -7.74 -16.60 12.85
CA LEU A 224 -8.27 -15.99 14.08
C LEU A 224 -8.60 -17.02 15.18
N GLN A 225 -8.33 -18.30 14.97
CA GLN A 225 -8.51 -19.31 16.02
C GLN A 225 -7.33 -19.27 17.00
N PRO A 226 -7.57 -19.44 18.32
CA PRO A 226 -6.48 -19.63 19.26
C PRO A 226 -5.71 -20.91 18.89
N PRO A 227 -4.38 -20.94 19.10
CA PRO A 227 -3.54 -22.11 18.85
C PRO A 227 -3.92 -23.31 19.73
#